data_AF-G8LYU6-F1
#
_entry.id   AF-G8LYU6-F1
#
_cell.length_a   1.000
_cell.length_b   1.000
_cell.length_c   1.000
_cell.angle_alpha   90.00
_cell.angle_beta   90.00
_cell.angle_gamma   90.00
#
_symmetry.space_group_name_H-M   'P 1'
#
loop_
_entity.id
_entity.type
_entity.pdbx_description
1 polymer ?
#
loop_
_entity_poly.entity_id
_entity_poly.type
_entity_poly.pdbx_seq_one_letter_code
_entity_poly.pdbx_strand_id
1 'polypeptide(L)'
;MRDMAKIQQLVGNITEQDLECVECYVSENMGIFIPSVGFCKYAITPSHTHPSYSFVIFHEKEQSFLDCNIDIPDDHYLAYMIKPGIPHEEKVSDNFVRYIALCIDKDYFENIYQKYISGTTDFINDWIQFTINHEVMVYIKKSTFVRE
;
A
#
# COMPACT_ATOMS: atom_id res chain seq x y z
N MET A 1 4.52 6.79 -20.32
CA MET A 1 4.72 5.34 -20.12
C MET A 1 5.08 5.16 -18.66
N ARG A 2 4.59 4.11 -17.99
CA ARG A 2 4.91 3.89 -16.56
C ARG A 2 6.39 3.55 -16.44
N ASP A 3 7.05 4.03 -15.39
CA ASP A 3 8.42 3.61 -15.11
C ASP A 3 8.39 2.22 -14.46
N MET A 4 8.38 1.19 -15.30
CA MET A 4 8.27 -0.20 -14.85
C MET A 4 9.48 -0.64 -14.02
N ALA A 5 10.66 -0.05 -14.22
CA ALA A 5 11.83 -0.38 -13.43
C ALA A 5 11.62 0.06 -11.97
N LYS A 6 11.18 1.30 -11.74
CA LYS A 6 10.86 1.81 -10.39
C LYS A 6 9.69 1.07 -9.76
N ILE A 7 8.67 0.75 -10.55
CA ILE A 7 7.54 -0.04 -10.06
C ILE A 7 8.03 -1.41 -9.57
N GLN A 8 8.79 -2.15 -10.37
CA GLN A 8 9.25 -3.50 -10.04
C GLN A 8 10.18 -3.52 -8.82
N GLN A 9 10.95 -2.46 -8.59
CA GLN A 9 11.74 -2.28 -7.35
C GLN A 9 10.87 -2.25 -6.10
N LEU A 10 9.65 -1.69 -6.19
CA LEU A 10 8.74 -1.55 -5.07
C LEU A 10 7.80 -2.76 -4.91
N VAL A 11 7.19 -3.22 -6.00
CA VAL A 11 6.11 -4.21 -5.94
C VAL A 11 6.56 -5.63 -6.26
N GLY A 12 7.76 -5.81 -6.83
CA GLY A 12 8.30 -7.10 -7.22
C GLY A 12 8.17 -7.38 -8.72
N ASN A 13 8.36 -8.64 -9.11
CA ASN A 13 8.40 -9.04 -10.51
C ASN A 13 6.99 -9.08 -11.14
N ILE A 14 6.61 -7.98 -11.79
CA ILE A 14 5.30 -7.82 -12.46
C ILE A 14 5.46 -7.28 -13.88
N THR A 15 4.39 -7.36 -14.66
CA THR A 15 4.28 -6.81 -16.02
C THR A 15 3.36 -5.59 -16.07
N GLU A 16 3.38 -4.83 -17.17
CA GLU A 16 2.42 -3.72 -17.36
C GLU A 16 0.97 -4.20 -17.36
N GLN A 17 0.73 -5.42 -17.87
CA GLN A 17 -0.60 -6.04 -17.93
C GLN A 17 -1.17 -6.26 -16.53
N ASP A 18 -0.33 -6.54 -15.55
CA ASP A 18 -0.76 -6.77 -14.17
C ASP A 18 -1.37 -5.52 -13.54
N LEU A 19 -1.00 -4.34 -14.08
CA LEU A 19 -1.41 -3.02 -13.64
C LEU A 19 -2.41 -2.35 -14.59
N GLU A 20 -3.04 -3.08 -15.52
CA GLU A 20 -3.92 -2.48 -16.54
C GLU A 20 -5.08 -1.66 -15.92
N CYS A 21 -5.58 -2.07 -14.75
CA CYS A 21 -6.66 -1.41 -14.02
C CYS A 21 -6.19 -0.47 -12.90
N VAL A 22 -4.87 -0.25 -12.76
CA VAL A 22 -4.26 0.41 -11.60
C VAL A 22 -3.68 1.77 -12.00
N GLU A 23 -4.07 2.84 -11.33
CA GLU A 23 -3.34 4.11 -11.43
C GLU A 23 -2.07 4.03 -10.59
N CYS A 24 -0.93 4.40 -11.19
CA CYS A 24 0.38 4.31 -10.54
C CYS A 24 1.06 5.68 -10.54
N TYR A 25 1.51 6.13 -9.37
CA TYR A 25 2.35 7.31 -9.20
C TYR A 25 3.62 6.86 -8.49
N VAL A 26 4.75 6.88 -9.18
CA VAL A 26 6.02 6.36 -8.64
C VAL A 26 7.10 7.42 -8.59
N SER A 27 7.90 7.35 -7.54
CA SER A 27 9.12 8.10 -7.29
C SER A 27 10.24 7.10 -6.97
N GLU A 28 11.42 7.57 -6.59
CA GLU A 28 12.57 6.71 -6.31
C GLU A 28 12.31 5.70 -5.19
N ASN A 29 11.77 6.14 -4.05
CA ASN A 29 11.65 5.31 -2.85
C ASN A 29 10.19 5.02 -2.45
N MET A 30 9.23 5.48 -3.24
CA MET A 30 7.81 5.36 -2.92
C MET A 30 6.96 5.29 -4.18
N GLY A 31 5.92 4.47 -4.13
CA GLY A 31 4.89 4.36 -5.15
C GLY A 31 3.49 4.34 -4.54
N ILE A 32 2.53 4.90 -5.26
CA ILE A 32 1.11 4.89 -4.93
C ILE A 32 0.38 4.13 -6.04
N PHE A 33 -0.41 3.15 -5.65
CA PHE A 33 -1.13 2.23 -6.53
C PHE A 33 -2.62 2.22 -6.16
N ILE A 34 -3.48 2.53 -7.12
CA ILE A 34 -4.93 2.69 -6.90
C ILE A 34 -5.69 1.85 -7.94
N PRO A 35 -6.28 0.69 -7.55
CA PRO A 35 -7.22 -0.03 -8.41
C PRO A 35 -8.41 0.88 -8.75
N SER A 36 -8.55 1.26 -10.01
CA SER A 36 -9.42 2.37 -10.43
C SER A 36 -10.61 1.93 -11.30
N VAL A 37 -10.41 0.91 -12.13
CA VAL A 37 -11.41 0.43 -13.11
C VAL A 37 -11.57 -1.09 -13.11
N GLY A 38 -10.97 -1.78 -12.14
CA GLY A 38 -10.99 -3.24 -12.03
C GLY A 38 -9.94 -3.73 -11.02
N PHE A 39 -9.85 -5.05 -10.86
CA PHE A 39 -8.85 -5.68 -10.00
C PHE A 39 -7.44 -5.40 -10.51
N CYS A 40 -6.52 -5.17 -9.57
CA CYS A 40 -5.10 -5.35 -9.86
C CYS A 40 -4.85 -6.86 -10.03
N LYS A 41 -4.38 -7.30 -11.21
CA LYS A 41 -4.15 -8.74 -11.45
C LYS A 41 -3.06 -9.30 -10.56
N TYR A 42 -2.10 -8.45 -10.17
CA TYR A 42 -1.09 -8.85 -9.20
C TYR A 42 -1.66 -8.99 -7.80
N ALA A 43 -2.52 -8.07 -7.35
CA ALA A 43 -3.09 -8.11 -6.00
C ALA A 43 -3.93 -9.38 -5.76
N ILE A 44 -4.62 -9.88 -6.80
CA ILE A 44 -5.40 -11.12 -6.73
C ILE A 44 -4.57 -12.38 -7.01
N THR A 45 -3.26 -12.24 -7.27
CA THR A 45 -2.37 -13.39 -7.44
C THR A 45 -2.15 -14.05 -6.08
N PRO A 46 -2.36 -15.38 -5.96
CA PRO A 46 -2.26 -16.03 -4.67
C PRO A 46 -0.89 -15.90 -4.02
N SER A 47 -0.89 -15.55 -2.73
CA SER A 47 0.33 -15.45 -1.90
C SER A 47 1.45 -14.61 -2.54
N HIS A 48 1.11 -13.52 -3.23
CA HIS A 48 2.11 -12.61 -3.77
C HIS A 48 2.82 -11.85 -2.63
N THR A 49 3.99 -11.30 -2.93
CA THR A 49 4.83 -10.59 -1.95
C THR A 49 5.37 -9.32 -2.58
N HIS A 50 5.74 -8.35 -1.74
CA HIS A 50 6.41 -7.13 -2.19
C HIS A 50 7.79 -7.02 -1.53
N PRO A 51 8.82 -6.48 -2.23
CA PRO A 51 10.08 -6.09 -1.61
C PRO A 51 9.96 -4.84 -0.71
N SER A 52 8.96 -3.99 -0.94
CA SER A 52 8.68 -2.79 -0.14
C SER A 52 7.75 -3.07 1.06
N TYR A 53 7.70 -2.15 2.03
CA TYR A 53 6.56 -2.07 2.95
C TYR A 53 5.32 -1.61 2.18
N SER A 54 4.18 -2.29 2.38
CA SER A 54 2.89 -1.91 1.79
C SER A 54 1.97 -1.33 2.85
N PHE A 55 1.51 -0.10 2.66
CA PHE A 55 0.50 0.54 3.47
C PHE A 55 -0.77 0.66 2.66
N VAL A 56 -1.85 0.01 3.09
CA VAL A 56 -3.11 0.06 2.35
C VAL A 56 -4.14 0.80 3.17
N ILE A 57 -4.75 1.80 2.55
CA ILE A 57 -5.77 2.67 3.15
C ILE A 57 -7.10 2.38 2.46
N PHE A 58 -8.10 2.00 3.25
CA PHE A 58 -9.46 1.76 2.76
C PHE A 58 -10.33 2.98 2.92
N HIS A 59 -11.20 3.22 1.93
CA HIS A 59 -12.17 4.29 2.03
C HIS A 59 -13.29 3.96 3.02
N GLU A 60 -13.66 2.68 3.12
CA GLU A 60 -14.66 2.16 4.05
C GLU A 60 -14.14 0.89 4.72
N LYS A 61 -14.51 0.59 5.96
CA LYS A 61 -13.99 -0.60 6.67
C LYS A 61 -14.45 -1.91 6.03
N GLU A 62 -15.65 -1.93 5.44
CA GLU A 62 -16.27 -3.08 4.77
C GLU A 62 -15.51 -3.49 3.50
N GLN A 63 -14.66 -2.59 2.99
CA GLN A 63 -13.80 -2.82 1.84
C GLN A 63 -12.48 -3.51 2.21
N SER A 64 -12.16 -3.61 3.51
CA SER A 64 -10.95 -4.31 3.95
C SER A 64 -11.02 -5.77 3.55
N PHE A 65 -9.95 -6.26 2.91
CA PHE A 65 -9.80 -7.68 2.63
C PHE A 65 -9.18 -8.48 3.79
N LEU A 66 -8.91 -7.81 4.92
CA LEU A 66 -8.50 -8.42 6.19
C LEU A 66 -9.53 -8.10 7.28
N ASP A 67 -9.76 -9.04 8.20
CA ASP A 67 -10.71 -8.85 9.31
C ASP A 67 -10.32 -7.65 10.16
N CYS A 68 -11.19 -6.65 10.28
CA CYS A 68 -10.95 -5.45 11.09
C CYS A 68 -11.10 -5.77 12.58
N ASN A 69 -10.03 -5.57 13.35
CA ASN A 69 -9.97 -5.93 14.78
C ASN A 69 -9.81 -4.71 15.70
N ILE A 70 -10.01 -3.50 15.16
CA ILE A 70 -9.84 -2.23 15.88
C ILE A 70 -11.08 -1.35 15.72
N ASP A 71 -11.28 -0.44 16.66
CA ASP A 71 -12.28 0.62 16.54
C ASP A 71 -11.77 1.73 15.61
N ILE A 72 -12.63 2.21 14.71
CA ILE A 72 -12.29 3.25 13.73
C ILE A 72 -13.14 4.49 14.04
N PRO A 73 -12.52 5.62 14.44
CA PRO A 73 -13.22 6.89 14.59
C PRO A 73 -13.80 7.40 13.26
N ASP A 74 -14.90 8.16 13.31
CA ASP A 74 -15.60 8.68 12.13
C ASP A 74 -14.73 9.55 11.19
N ASP A 75 -13.66 10.16 11.72
CA ASP A 75 -12.72 11.01 10.99
C ASP A 75 -11.41 10.31 10.61
N HIS A 76 -11.40 8.98 10.65
CA HIS A 76 -10.24 8.15 10.34
C HIS A 76 -10.54 7.07 9.31
N TYR A 77 -9.54 6.77 8.48
CA TYR A 77 -9.51 5.59 7.65
C TYR A 77 -8.94 4.39 8.42
N LEU A 78 -9.42 3.20 8.07
CA LEU A 78 -8.71 1.96 8.36
C LEU A 78 -7.49 1.86 7.45
N ALA A 79 -6.34 1.57 8.04
CA ALA A 79 -5.14 1.23 7.31
C ALA A 79 -4.48 -0.01 7.91
N TYR A 80 -3.68 -0.69 7.09
CA TYR A 80 -2.70 -1.62 7.61
C TYR A 80 -1.36 -1.42 6.93
N MET A 81 -0.32 -1.89 7.61
CA MET A 81 1.03 -2.05 7.07
C MET A 81 1.32 -3.55 6.94
N ILE A 82 1.89 -3.95 5.81
CA ILE A 82 2.42 -5.29 5.53
C ILE A 82 3.92 -5.15 5.30
N LYS A 83 4.72 -6.00 5.95
CA LYS A 83 6.18 -5.99 5.75
C LYS A 83 6.61 -6.54 4.39
N PRO A 84 7.82 -6.18 3.95
CA PRO A 84 8.49 -6.86 2.85
C PRO A 84 8.46 -8.39 2.99
N GLY A 85 8.15 -9.07 1.89
CA GLY A 85 8.21 -10.53 1.78
C GLY A 85 7.04 -11.28 2.43
N ILE A 86 6.08 -10.60 3.06
CA ILE A 86 4.92 -11.27 3.67
C ILE A 86 3.89 -11.62 2.59
N PRO A 87 3.51 -12.92 2.46
CA PRO A 87 2.56 -13.36 1.45
C PRO A 87 1.14 -12.88 1.80
N HIS A 88 0.45 -12.32 0.80
CA HIS A 88 -0.93 -11.88 0.93
C HIS A 88 -1.64 -11.90 -0.43
N GLU A 89 -2.96 -11.69 -0.43
CA GLU A 89 -3.79 -11.60 -1.63
C GLU A 89 -5.09 -10.82 -1.36
N GLU A 90 -5.58 -10.13 -2.38
CA GLU A 90 -6.93 -9.60 -2.44
C GLU A 90 -7.87 -10.73 -2.89
N LYS A 91 -8.92 -10.99 -2.10
CA LYS A 91 -9.95 -11.97 -2.49
C LYS A 91 -10.82 -11.39 -3.60
N VAL A 92 -10.94 -12.12 -4.71
CA VAL A 92 -11.85 -11.75 -5.79
C VAL A 92 -13.28 -11.85 -5.30
N SER A 93 -14.02 -10.74 -5.40
CA SER A 93 -15.45 -10.66 -5.11
C SER A 93 -16.22 -10.15 -6.33
N ASP A 94 -17.54 -9.98 -6.24
CA ASP A 94 -18.35 -9.44 -7.34
C ASP A 94 -17.90 -8.03 -7.76
N ASN A 95 -17.31 -7.26 -6.83
CA ASN A 95 -16.79 -5.92 -7.08
C ASN A 95 -15.32 -5.83 -6.67
N PHE A 96 -14.52 -5.06 -7.43
CA PHE A 96 -13.17 -4.72 -7.01
C PHE A 96 -13.20 -3.67 -5.89
N VAL A 97 -12.22 -3.74 -5.00
CA VAL A 97 -12.11 -2.77 -3.92
C VAL A 97 -11.30 -1.57 -4.38
N ARG A 98 -11.80 -0.37 -4.09
CA ARG A 98 -11.02 0.87 -4.21
C ARG A 98 -10.29 1.11 -2.91
N TYR A 99 -8.97 1.00 -2.96
CA TYR A 99 -8.07 1.37 -1.86
C TYR A 99 -6.87 2.14 -2.42
N ILE A 100 -6.08 2.70 -1.53
CA ILE A 100 -4.80 3.31 -1.87
C ILE A 100 -3.71 2.45 -1.24
N ALA A 101 -2.88 1.81 -2.08
CA ALA A 101 -1.69 1.12 -1.63
C ALA A 101 -0.47 2.03 -1.81
N LEU A 102 0.24 2.32 -0.72
CA LEU A 102 1.53 2.99 -0.73
C LEU A 102 2.61 1.96 -0.49
N CYS A 103 3.48 1.78 -1.48
CA CYS A 103 4.67 0.96 -1.36
C CYS A 103 5.86 1.88 -1.05
N ILE A 104 6.54 1.66 0.07
CA ILE A 104 7.72 2.44 0.46
C ILE A 104 8.92 1.50 0.51
N ASP A 105 9.99 1.86 -0.19
CA ASP A 105 11.24 1.11 -0.18
C ASP A 105 11.66 0.76 1.25
N LYS A 106 12.13 -0.48 1.42
CA LYS A 106 12.42 -1.05 2.74
C LYS A 106 13.45 -0.24 3.50
N ASP A 107 14.61 -0.04 2.88
CA ASP A 107 15.76 0.59 3.54
C ASP A 107 15.46 2.08 3.80
N TYR A 108 14.77 2.73 2.86
CA TYR A 108 14.30 4.10 3.03
C TYR A 108 13.33 4.24 4.20
N PHE A 109 12.29 3.40 4.26
CA PHE A 109 11.31 3.44 5.34
C PHE A 109 11.97 3.21 6.70
N GLU A 110 12.77 2.15 6.82
CA GLU A 110 13.44 1.79 8.07
C GLU A 110 14.38 2.93 8.52
N ASN A 111 15.15 3.54 7.62
CA ASN A 111 16.02 4.68 7.95
C ASN A 111 15.24 5.88 8.50
N ILE A 112 14.11 6.22 7.87
CA ILE A 112 13.26 7.33 8.32
C ILE A 112 12.60 6.98 9.65
N TYR A 113 12.05 5.78 9.79
CA TYR A 113 11.33 5.33 10.98
C TYR A 113 12.21 5.35 12.24
N GLN A 114 13.47 4.95 12.14
CA GLN A 114 14.45 5.04 13.25
C GLN A 114 14.63 6.45 13.81
N LYS A 115 14.33 7.50 13.03
CA LYS A 115 14.44 8.89 13.50
C LYS A 115 13.30 9.29 14.44
N TYR A 116 12.20 8.55 14.44
CA TYR A 116 10.99 8.84 15.21
C TYR A 116 10.80 7.94 16.42
N ILE A 117 11.58 6.85 16.54
CA ILE A 117 11.49 5.92 17.66
C ILE A 117 12.77 5.94 18.50
N SER A 118 12.63 5.60 19.78
CA SER A 118 13.77 5.33 20.67
C SER A 118 13.91 3.82 20.89
N GLY A 119 15.07 3.24 20.57
CA GLY A 119 15.36 1.80 20.77
C GLY A 119 15.41 1.00 19.48
N THR A 120 15.58 -0.33 19.59
CA THR A 120 15.52 -1.24 18.44
C THR A 120 14.07 -1.42 17.99
N THR A 121 13.82 -1.25 16.70
CA THR A 121 12.55 -1.59 16.05
C THR A 121 12.19 -3.03 16.33
N ASP A 122 11.11 -3.25 17.06
CA ASP A 122 10.50 -4.58 17.12
C ASP A 122 9.37 -4.65 16.10
N PHE A 123 9.77 -4.91 14.86
CA PHE A 123 8.88 -5.32 13.79
C PHE A 123 8.46 -6.77 14.05
N ILE A 124 7.79 -7.07 15.16
CA ILE A 124 7.43 -8.46 15.51
C ILE A 124 6.33 -8.97 14.57
N ASN A 125 5.27 -8.18 14.38
CA ASN A 125 4.09 -8.61 13.65
C ASN A 125 4.27 -8.45 12.15
N ASP A 126 4.02 -9.48 11.34
CA ASP A 126 4.12 -9.44 9.88
C ASP A 126 3.25 -8.36 9.21
N TRP A 127 2.19 -7.97 9.91
CA TRP A 127 1.29 -6.89 9.53
C TRP A 127 0.71 -6.23 10.79
N ILE A 128 0.24 -5.00 10.65
CA ILE A 128 -0.40 -4.24 11.73
C ILE A 128 -1.54 -3.38 11.19
N GLN A 129 -2.67 -3.38 11.89
CA GLN A 129 -3.78 -2.46 11.63
C GLN A 129 -3.62 -1.20 12.48
N PHE A 130 -3.98 -0.07 11.91
CA PHE A 130 -3.99 1.22 12.60
C PHE A 130 -5.02 2.14 11.95
N THR A 131 -5.38 3.20 12.67
CA THR A 131 -6.23 4.26 12.12
C THR A 131 -5.37 5.42 11.64
N ILE A 132 -5.80 6.08 10.57
CA ILE A 132 -5.14 7.28 10.06
C ILE A 132 -6.17 8.37 9.80
N ASN A 133 -5.89 9.57 10.31
CA ASN A 133 -6.81 10.69 10.18
C ASN A 133 -7.06 11.03 8.69
N HIS A 134 -8.29 11.42 8.35
CA HIS A 134 -8.70 11.77 6.99
C HIS A 134 -7.82 12.84 6.33
N GLU A 135 -7.17 13.71 7.10
CA GLU A 135 -6.21 14.69 6.60
C GLU A 135 -5.05 14.08 5.80
N VAL A 136 -4.73 12.78 5.99
CA VAL A 136 -3.70 12.09 5.19
C VAL A 136 -3.93 12.25 3.69
N MET A 137 -5.19 12.29 3.24
CA MET A 137 -5.53 12.41 1.82
C MET A 137 -5.07 13.75 1.22
N VAL A 138 -4.94 14.80 2.02
CA VAL A 138 -4.37 16.07 1.56
C VAL A 138 -2.89 15.90 1.19
N TYR A 139 -2.14 15.13 1.98
CA TYR A 139 -0.72 14.85 1.74
C TYR A 139 -0.52 13.89 0.56
N ILE A 140 -1.32 12.81 0.50
CA ILE A 140 -1.30 11.85 -0.62
C ILE A 140 -1.58 12.57 -1.95
N LYS A 141 -2.63 13.40 -2.02
CA LYS A 141 -2.93 14.19 -3.22
C LYS A 141 -1.76 15.08 -3.62
N LYS A 142 -1.15 15.81 -2.68
CA LYS A 142 0.01 16.66 -3.01
C LYS A 142 1.17 15.84 -3.60
N SER A 143 1.41 14.63 -3.12
CA SER A 143 2.49 13.77 -3.61
C SER A 143 2.28 13.23 -5.03
N THR A 144 1.03 13.10 -5.51
CA THR A 144 0.73 12.65 -6.87
C THR A 144 0.82 13.77 -7.92
N PHE A 145 0.84 15.04 -7.50
CA PHE A 145 0.91 16.20 -8.40
C PHE A 145 2.30 16.82 -8.54
N VAL A 146 3.31 16.36 -7.78
CA VAL A 146 4.70 16.80 -7.99
C VAL A 146 5.25 16.08 -9.21
N ARG A 147 5.13 16.73 -10.38
CA ARG A 147 5.87 16.35 -11.58
C ARG A 147 7.26 16.98 -11.48
N GLU A 148 8.29 16.15 -11.38
CA GLU A 148 9.68 16.56 -11.67
C GLU A 148 9.83 16.89 -13.17
#